data_AF-A0A9D2J709-F1
#
_entry.id   AF-A0A9D2J709-F1
#
_cell.length_a   1.000
_cell.length_b   1.000
_cell.length_c   1.000
_cell.angle_alpha   90.00
_cell.angle_beta   90.00
_cell.angle_gamma   90.00
#
_symmetry.space_group_name_H-M   'P 1'
#
loop_
_entity.id
_entity.type
_entity.pdbx_description
1 polymer ?
#
loop_
_entity_poly.entity_id
_entity_poly.type
_entity_poly.pdbx_seq_one_letter_code
_entity_poly.pdbx_strand_id
1 'polypeptide(L)'
;KVAGKTGTAQENTERPNHALFISYAPYDDPEITMTVVVPNGYTSTNAAEIARDIYKYYFNKTSEEEEKATTALMPSGGDSNND
;
A
#
# COMPACT_ATOMS: atom_id res chain seq x y z
N LYS A 1 6.45 10.43 -10.27
CA LYS A 1 6.91 10.70 -8.87
C LYS A 1 5.70 10.66 -7.96
N VAL A 2 5.85 10.28 -6.69
CA VAL A 2 4.77 10.25 -5.70
C VAL A 2 4.96 11.44 -4.76
N ALA A 3 3.88 12.13 -4.39
CA ALA A 3 3.89 13.07 -3.26
C ALA A 3 2.90 12.60 -2.20
N GLY A 4 3.25 12.86 -0.95
CA GLY A 4 2.41 12.45 0.17
C GLY A 4 2.89 12.99 1.50
N LYS A 5 2.06 12.79 2.51
CA LYS A 5 2.32 13.19 3.89
C LYS A 5 2.16 11.99 4.81
N THR A 6 3.16 11.82 5.68
CA THR A 6 3.15 10.86 6.78
C THR A 6 2.42 11.40 8.01
N GLY A 7 1.79 10.51 8.76
CA GLY A 7 1.17 10.81 10.06
C GLY A 7 1.21 9.61 11.00
N THR A 8 1.31 9.88 12.30
CA THR A 8 1.14 8.89 13.35
C THR A 8 0.01 9.33 14.27
N ALA A 9 -0.84 8.40 14.69
CA ALA A 9 -1.85 8.66 15.71
C ALA A 9 -1.55 7.80 16.95
N GLN A 10 -1.30 8.46 18.07
CA GLN A 10 -1.16 7.81 19.36
C GLN A 10 -2.54 7.74 20.02
N GLU A 11 -3.05 6.54 20.23
CA GLU A 11 -4.34 6.33 20.92
C GLU A 11 -4.13 6.17 22.44
N ASN A 12 -3.12 5.39 22.84
CA ASN A 12 -2.69 5.23 24.23
C ASN A 12 -1.18 4.91 24.29
N THR A 13 -0.62 4.76 25.48
CA THR A 13 0.80 4.46 25.69
C THR A 13 1.12 2.95 25.77
N GLU A 14 0.11 2.08 25.79
CA GLU A 14 0.25 0.63 25.92
C GLU A 14 0.37 -0.07 24.55
N ARG A 15 -0.01 0.62 23.47
CA ARG A 15 0.04 0.11 22.10
C ARG A 15 0.88 1.02 21.20
N PRO A 16 1.52 0.46 20.15
CA PRO A 16 2.18 1.26 19.14
C PRO A 16 1.23 2.27 18.48
N ASN A 17 1.77 3.39 18.01
CA ASN A 17 1.01 4.37 17.24
C ASN A 17 0.42 3.73 15.98
N HIS A 18 -0.74 4.22 15.55
CA HIS A 18 -1.25 3.92 14.21
C HIS A 18 -0.38 4.64 13.18
N ALA A 19 -0.10 3.97 12.07
CA ALA A 19 0.66 4.53 10.96
C ALA A 19 -0.29 5.00 9.86
N LEU A 20 -0.10 6.23 9.41
CA LEU A 20 -0.90 6.85 8.36
C LEU A 20 0.01 7.38 7.25
N PHE A 21 -0.44 7.20 6.01
CA PHE A 21 0.15 7.86 4.85
C PHE A 21 -0.96 8.22 3.86
N ILE A 22 -0.98 9.47 3.42
CA ILE A 22 -1.85 9.95 2.35
C ILE A 22 -0.99 10.48 1.22
N SER A 23 -1.34 10.13 -0.02
CA SER A 23 -0.52 10.42 -1.18
C SER A 23 -1.31 10.49 -2.48
N TYR A 24 -0.69 11.08 -3.50
CA TYR A 24 -1.16 11.08 -4.88
C TYR A 24 0.01 10.87 -5.86
N ALA A 25 -0.32 10.36 -7.04
CA ALA A 25 0.63 10.13 -8.13
C ALA A 25 -0.06 10.11 -9.51
N PRO A 26 0.65 10.45 -10.60
CA PRO A 26 1.93 11.17 -10.64
C PRO A 26 1.90 12.55 -9.95
N TYR A 27 3.06 13.09 -9.56
CA TYR A 27 3.14 14.39 -8.88
C TYR A 27 2.69 15.56 -9.76
N ASP A 28 3.12 15.56 -11.03
CA ASP A 28 2.92 16.67 -11.96
C ASP A 28 1.51 16.67 -12.57
N ASP A 29 0.93 15.48 -12.80
CA ASP A 29 -0.43 15.27 -13.31
C ASP A 29 -1.06 14.09 -12.54
N PRO A 30 -1.81 14.34 -11.44
CA PRO A 30 -2.31 13.27 -10.58
C PRO A 30 -3.41 12.41 -11.21
N GLU A 31 -3.19 11.09 -11.23
CA GLU A 31 -4.16 10.10 -11.76
C GLU A 31 -4.85 9.32 -10.63
N ILE A 32 -4.15 9.08 -9.52
CA ILE A 32 -4.64 8.28 -8.40
C ILE A 32 -4.22 8.86 -7.05
N THR A 33 -5.11 8.78 -6.06
CA THR A 33 -4.82 9.06 -4.65
C THR A 33 -4.90 7.78 -3.83
N MET A 34 -4.11 7.69 -2.76
CA MET A 34 -4.08 6.54 -1.87
C MET A 34 -3.91 6.98 -0.43
N THR A 35 -4.74 6.41 0.45
CA THR A 35 -4.63 6.54 1.90
C THR A 35 -4.41 5.16 2.51
N VAL A 36 -3.33 5.01 3.27
CA VAL A 36 -2.99 3.80 4.01
C VAL A 36 -3.08 4.10 5.49
N VAL A 37 -3.85 3.28 6.21
CA VAL A 37 -3.97 3.33 7.67
C VAL A 37 -3.68 1.95 8.22
N VAL A 38 -2.65 1.84 9.06
CA VAL A 38 -2.28 0.61 9.75
C VAL A 38 -2.48 0.82 11.25
N PRO A 39 -3.54 0.26 11.85
CA PRO A 39 -3.73 0.27 13.30
C PRO A 39 -2.52 -0.37 13.99
N ASN A 40 -1.99 0.33 14.99
CA ASN A 40 -0.79 -0.05 15.72
C ASN A 40 0.44 -0.32 14.82
N GLY A 41 0.54 0.39 13.69
CA GLY A 41 1.60 0.24 12.69
C GLY A 41 2.96 0.84 13.05
N TYR A 42 3.19 1.26 14.29
CA TYR A 42 4.42 1.92 14.78
C TYR A 42 4.71 3.26 14.11
N THR A 43 5.38 3.25 12.95
CA THR A 43 5.82 4.46 12.26
C THR A 43 5.12 4.60 10.92
N SER A 44 4.87 5.83 10.49
CA SER A 44 4.26 6.11 9.18
C SER A 44 5.08 5.59 7.99
N THR A 45 6.38 5.29 8.18
CA THR A 45 7.22 4.67 7.16
C THR A 45 6.61 3.36 6.69
N ASN A 46 6.07 2.55 7.61
CA ASN A 46 5.43 1.28 7.26
C ASN A 46 4.21 1.49 6.34
N ALA A 47 3.39 2.52 6.60
CA ALA A 47 2.27 2.88 5.73
C ALA A 47 2.73 3.42 4.36
N ALA A 48 3.84 4.17 4.33
CA ALA A 48 4.42 4.68 3.09
C ALA A 48 5.04 3.57 2.21
N GLU A 49 5.64 2.54 2.82
CA GLU A 49 6.17 1.38 2.09
C GLU A 49 5.07 0.53 1.45
N ILE A 50 3.96 0.31 2.16
CA ILE A 50 2.76 -0.33 1.57
C ILE A 50 2.27 0.47 0.36
N ALA A 51 2.15 1.79 0.50
CA ALA A 51 1.75 2.66 -0.60
C ALA A 51 2.75 2.61 -1.79
N ARG A 52 4.05 2.56 -1.51
CA ARG A 52 5.08 2.39 -2.56
C ARG A 52 4.84 1.11 -3.36
N ASP A 53 4.59 0.00 -2.69
CA ASP A 53 4.45 -1.29 -3.35
C ASP A 53 3.16 -1.36 -4.18
N ILE A 54 2.07 -0.77 -3.68
CA ILE A 54 0.82 -0.61 -4.45
C ILE A 54 1.02 0.29 -5.67
N TYR A 55 1.74 1.41 -5.54
CA TYR A 55 2.02 2.28 -6.68
C TYR A 55 2.93 1.61 -7.71
N LYS A 56 3.90 0.80 -7.29
CA LYS A 56 4.71 0.00 -8.22
C LYS A 56 3.82 -0.92 -9.04
N TYR A 57 2.89 -1.62 -8.40
CA TYR A 57 1.94 -2.49 -9.08
C TYR A 57 1.03 -1.71 -10.04
N TYR A 58 0.41 -0.63 -9.57
CA TYR A 58 -0.52 0.18 -10.37
C TYR A 58 0.12 0.77 -11.65
N PHE A 59 1.38 1.21 -11.57
CA PHE A 59 2.09 1.78 -12.72
C PHE A 59 2.97 0.76 -13.49
N ASN A 60 2.80 -0.54 -13.28
CA ASN A 60 3.60 -1.62 -13.88
C ASN A 60 5.12 -1.40 -13.75
N LYS A 61 5.56 -0.99 -12.55
CA LYS A 61 6.97 -0.75 -12.20
C LYS A 61 7.56 -1.83 -11.29
N THR A 62 6.92 -2.99 -11.19
CA THR A 62 7.41 -4.14 -10.43
C THR A 62 8.44 -4.91 -11.22
N SER A 63 9.40 -5.53 -10.53
CA SER A 63 10.30 -6.52 -11.14
C SER A 63 9.58 -7.85 -11.40
N GLU A 64 10.10 -8.67 -12.33
CA GLU A 64 9.53 -10.00 -12.63
C GLU A 64 9.46 -10.92 -11.40
N GLU A 65 10.37 -10.74 -10.44
CA GLU A 65 10.41 -11.49 -9.18
C GLU A 65 9.29 -11.05 -8.21
N GLU A 66 9.08 -9.73 -8.08
CA GLU A 66 7.98 -9.15 -7.28
C GLU A 66 6.61 -9.50 -7.88
N GLU A 67 6.51 -9.55 -9.22
CA GLU A 67 5.28 -9.93 -9.92
C GLU A 67 4.92 -11.40 -9.64
N LYS A 68 5.88 -12.33 -9.78
CA LYS A 68 5.68 -13.75 -9.46
C LYS A 68 5.31 -13.98 -7.99
N ALA A 69 5.97 -13.29 -7.07
CA ALA A 69 5.65 -13.38 -5.64
C ALA A 69 4.22 -12.86 -5.35
N THR A 70 3.83 -11.76 -6.00
CA THR A 70 2.47 -11.19 -5.87
C THR A 70 1.42 -12.16 -6.42
N THR A 71 1.62 -12.72 -7.61
CA THR A 71 0.72 -13.72 -8.21
C THR A 71 0.57 -14.96 -7.33
N ALA A 72 1.65 -15.44 -6.71
CA ALA A 72 1.62 -16.62 -5.83
C ALA A 72 0.85 -16.38 -4.51
N LEU A 73 0.76 -15.12 -4.06
CA LEU A 73 0.00 -14.73 -2.87
C LEU A 73 -1.47 -14.44 -3.19
N MET A 74 -1.82 -14.22 -4.46
CA MET A 74 -3.22 -14.19 -4.87
C MET A 74 -3.77 -15.61 -4.70
N PRO A 75 -4.86 -15.80 -3.94
CA PRO A 75 -5.49 -17.11 -3.87
C PRO A 75 -5.82 -17.53 -5.30
N SER A 76 -5.33 -18.70 -5.72
CA SER A 76 -5.77 -19.31 -6.96
C SER A 76 -7.27 -19.53 -6.83
N GLY A 77 -8.07 -18.66 -7.45
CA GLY A 77 -9.52 -18.81 -7.49
C GLY A 77 -9.82 -20.18 -8.09
N GLY A 78 -10.27 -21.11 -7.24
CA GLY A 78 -10.81 -22.38 -7.67
C GLY A 78 -12.22 -22.16 -8.21
N ASP A 79 -12.43 -22.61 -9.44
CA ASP A 79 -13.65 -22.50 -10.24
C ASP A 79 -14.92 -23.05 -9.56
N SER A 80 -16.07 -22.42 -9.85
CA SER A 80 -17.33 -23.14 -9.96
C SER A 80 -18.03 -22.78 -11.27
N ASN A 81 -18.16 -23.81 -12.10
CA ASN A 81 -18.74 -23.85 -13.44
C ASN A 81 -20.03 -23.05 -13.60
N ASN A 82 -20.13 -22.37 -14.74
CA ASN A 82 -21.40 -22.03 -15.37
C ASN A 82 -21.64 -23.13 -16.42
N ASP A 83 -22.51 -24.09 -16.09
CA ASP A 83 -23.36 -24.92 -16.97
C ASP A 83 -23.94 -26.11 -16.17
#